data_AF-A0A937PTX6-F1
#
_entry.id   AF-A0A937PTX6-F1
#
_cell.length_a   1.000
_cell.length_b   1.000
_cell.length_c   1.000
_cell.angle_alpha   90.00
_cell.angle_beta   90.00
_cell.angle_gamma   90.00
#
_symmetry.space_group_name_H-M   'P 1'
#
loop_
_entity.id
_entity.type
_entity.pdbx_description
1 polymer ?
#
loop_
_entity_poly.entity_id
_entity_poly.type
_entity_poly.pdbx_seq_one_letter_code
_entity_poly.pdbx_strand_id
1 'polypeptide(L)'
;MIHYAHTQPAYPTRIGVFIALAATVAAMLLTPDIQEADWFPDAVLGGVAAVFVATLILFWSLTVRVTDEALEVWFGPGLVRKRVPLP
;
A
#
# COMPACT_ATOMS: atom_id res chain seq x y z
N MET A 1 19.23 -5.95 -22.98
CA MET A 1 19.26 -7.23 -22.25
C MET A 1 18.74 -6.99 -20.83
N ILE A 2 18.31 -8.02 -20.09
CA ILE A 2 18.01 -7.87 -18.66
C ILE A 2 19.24 -8.33 -17.90
N HIS A 3 19.87 -7.42 -17.16
CA HIS A 3 21.06 -7.74 -16.36
C HIS A 3 20.70 -8.15 -14.93
N TYR A 4 19.62 -7.58 -14.37
CA TYR A 4 19.18 -7.86 -13.01
C TYR A 4 17.67 -7.67 -12.87
N ALA A 5 17.03 -8.53 -12.08
CA ALA A 5 15.64 -8.39 -11.69
C ALA A 5 15.45 -8.92 -10.26
N HIS A 6 14.87 -8.11 -9.38
CA HIS A 6 14.57 -8.49 -8.02
C HIS A 6 13.24 -7.89 -7.55
N THR A 7 12.44 -8.72 -6.87
CA THR A 7 11.18 -8.29 -6.25
C THR A 7 11.32 -8.37 -4.74
N GLN A 8 11.37 -7.22 -4.10
CA GLN A 8 11.41 -7.11 -2.64
C GLN A 8 9.98 -7.03 -2.10
N PRO A 9 9.55 -7.97 -1.25
CA PRO A 9 8.31 -7.82 -0.50
C PRO A 9 8.40 -6.62 0.45
N ALA A 10 7.39 -5.75 0.44
CA ALA A 10 7.37 -4.55 1.26
C ALA A 10 6.92 -4.85 2.71
N TYR A 11 7.64 -5.73 3.42
CA TYR A 11 7.29 -6.14 4.78
C TYR A 11 6.98 -4.96 5.72
N PRO A 12 7.76 -3.86 5.74
CA PRO A 12 7.46 -2.72 6.61
C PRO A 12 6.09 -2.09 6.29
N THR A 13 5.78 -1.91 5.01
CA THR A 13 4.49 -1.36 4.58
C THR A 13 3.33 -2.30 4.93
N ARG A 14 3.50 -3.61 4.70
CA ARG A 14 2.48 -4.61 5.04
C ARG A 14 2.19 -4.58 6.55
N ILE A 15 3.23 -4.69 7.37
CA ILE A 15 3.11 -4.68 8.83
C ILE A 15 2.48 -3.36 9.29
N GLY A 16 2.96 -2.22 8.81
CA GLY A 16 2.43 -0.91 9.17
C GLY A 16 0.95 -0.75 8.84
N VAL A 17 0.53 -1.18 7.65
CA VAL A 17 -0.89 -1.12 7.25
C VAL A 17 -1.75 -2.07 8.09
N PHE A 18 -1.27 -3.29 8.39
CA PHE A 18 -2.01 -4.21 9.27
C PHE A 18 -2.16 -3.66 10.69
N ILE A 19 -1.10 -3.06 11.24
CA ILE A 19 -1.15 -2.41 12.56
C ILE A 19 -2.14 -1.25 12.53
N ALA A 20 -2.08 -0.40 11.51
CA ALA A 20 -2.99 0.74 11.39
C ALA A 20 -4.45 0.29 11.27
N LEU A 21 -4.74 -0.71 10.44
CA LEU A 21 -6.07 -1.28 10.30
C LEU A 21 -6.57 -1.87 11.62
N ALA A 22 -5.74 -2.65 12.31
CA ALA A 22 -6.08 -3.23 13.62
C ALA A 22 -6.36 -2.15 14.67
N ALA A 23 -5.56 -1.08 14.70
CA ALA A 23 -5.76 0.05 15.59
C ALA A 23 -7.07 0.79 15.28
N THR A 24 -7.40 1.01 14.00
CA THR A 24 -8.67 1.62 13.59
C THR A 24 -9.87 0.78 14.04
N VAL A 25 -9.82 -0.54 13.82
CA VAL A 25 -10.89 -1.46 14.25
C VAL A 25 -10.99 -1.49 15.77
N ALA A 26 -9.87 -1.57 16.49
CA ALA A 26 -9.87 -1.54 17.95
C ALA A 26 -10.45 -0.23 18.51
N ALA A 27 -10.10 0.91 17.93
CA ALA A 27 -10.67 2.20 18.31
C ALA A 27 -12.19 2.22 18.10
N MET A 28 -12.71 1.66 17.01
CA MET A 28 -14.16 1.58 16.78
C MET A 28 -14.87 0.72 17.82
N LEU A 29 -14.28 -0.41 18.21
CA LEU A 29 -14.88 -1.33 19.18
C LEU A 29 -14.83 -0.79 20.62
N LEU A 30 -13.79 -0.03 20.95
CA LEU A 30 -13.56 0.47 22.32
C LEU A 30 -14.19 1.84 22.57
N THR A 31 -14.64 2.55 21.53
CA THR A 31 -15.23 3.88 21.63
C THR A 31 -16.59 3.89 20.92
N PRO A 32 -17.66 3.35 21.56
CA PRO A 32 -18.98 3.21 20.94
C PRO A 32 -19.60 4.55 20.53
N ASP A 33 -19.26 5.62 21.24
CA ASP A 33 -19.69 7.00 20.93
C ASP A 33 -19.27 7.46 19.52
N ILE A 34 -18.21 6.86 18.94
CA ILE A 34 -17.77 7.13 17.56
C ILE A 34 -18.76 6.55 16.54
N GLN A 35 -19.39 5.41 16.85
CA GLN A 35 -20.37 4.77 15.95
C GLN A 35 -21.70 5.51 15.92
N GLU A 36 -22.05 6.20 17.01
CA GLU A 36 -23.27 7.02 17.09
C GLU A 36 -23.08 8.45 16.58
N ALA A 37 -21.85 8.82 16.20
CA ALA A 37 -21.57 10.17 15.76
C ALA A 37 -22.10 10.43 14.35
N ASP A 38 -22.94 11.45 14.19
CA ASP A 38 -23.56 11.82 12.90
C ASP A 38 -22.55 12.07 11.77
N TRP A 39 -21.31 12.44 12.10
CA TRP A 39 -20.23 12.66 11.13
C TRP A 39 -19.52 11.38 10.68
N PHE A 40 -19.88 10.23 11.26
CA PHE A 40 -19.24 8.93 11.03
C PHE A 40 -20.18 7.91 10.35
N PRO A 41 -20.72 8.20 9.16
CA PRO A 41 -21.58 7.27 8.44
C PRO A 41 -20.80 6.04 7.95
N ASP A 42 -21.50 4.94 7.70
CA ASP A 42 -20.96 3.67 7.17
C ASP A 42 -20.04 3.86 5.94
N ALA A 43 -20.32 4.88 5.13
CA ALA A 43 -19.51 5.27 3.98
C ALA A 43 -18.07 5.66 4.34
N VAL A 44 -17.84 6.26 5.51
CA VAL A 44 -16.50 6.64 5.99
C VAL A 44 -15.70 5.39 6.33
N LEU A 45 -16.28 4.43 7.04
CA LEU A 45 -15.61 3.16 7.35
C LEU A 45 -15.28 2.40 6.07
N GLY A 46 -16.22 2.30 5.13
CA GLY A 46 -15.99 1.70 3.82
C GLY A 46 -14.87 2.39 3.05
N GLY A 47 -14.84 3.73 3.07
CA GLY A 47 -13.78 4.53 2.44
C GLY A 47 -12.41 4.30 3.07
N VAL A 48 -12.31 4.31 4.39
CA VAL A 48 -11.06 4.05 5.12
C VAL A 48 -10.54 2.64 4.82
N ALA A 49 -11.41 1.63 4.86
CA ALA A 49 -11.06 0.26 4.51
C ALA A 49 -10.56 0.14 3.06
N ALA A 50 -11.25 0.80 2.12
CA ALA A 50 -10.87 0.82 0.72
C ALA A 50 -9.48 1.45 0.51
N VAL A 51 -9.15 2.53 1.22
CA VAL A 51 -7.83 3.17 1.18
C VAL A 51 -6.74 2.22 1.70
N PHE A 52 -6.97 1.52 2.80
CA PHE A 52 -6.01 0.53 3.33
C PHE A 52 -5.77 -0.62 2.33
N VAL A 53 -6.84 -1.16 1.74
CA VAL A 53 -6.74 -2.24 0.74
C VAL A 53 -5.99 -1.75 -0.51
N ALA A 54 -6.34 -0.57 -1.02
CA ALA A 54 -5.65 0.02 -2.17
C ALA A 54 -4.15 0.23 -1.88
N THR A 55 -3.81 0.71 -0.68
CA THR A 55 -2.43 0.89 -0.25
C THR A 55 -1.68 -0.45 -0.20
N LEU A 56 -2.29 -1.50 0.36
CA LEU A 56 -1.69 -2.83 0.39
C LEU A 56 -1.42 -3.36 -1.01
N ILE A 57 -2.37 -3.21 -1.94
CA ILE A 57 -2.24 -3.70 -3.31
C ILE A 57 -1.16 -2.92 -4.06
N LEU A 58 -1.23 -1.59 -4.03
CA LEU A 58 -0.32 -0.72 -4.77
C LEU A 58 1.11 -0.86 -4.28
N PHE A 59 1.32 -1.04 -2.98
CA PHE A 59 2.65 -1.07 -2.36
C PHE A 59 3.02 -2.45 -1.80
N TRP A 60 2.40 -3.53 -2.29
CA TRP A 60 2.63 -4.88 -1.79
C TRP A 60 4.09 -5.34 -1.91
N SER A 61 4.73 -4.93 -2.99
CA SER A 61 6.09 -5.30 -3.36
C SER A 61 6.74 -4.16 -4.13
N LEU A 62 8.07 -4.10 -4.08
CA LEU A 62 8.87 -3.25 -4.93
C LEU A 62 9.65 -4.15 -5.88
N THR A 63 9.51 -3.93 -7.18
CA THR A 63 10.29 -4.64 -8.19
C THR A 63 11.28 -3.69 -8.82
N VAL A 64 12.53 -4.14 -8.91
CA VAL A 64 13.63 -3.44 -9.55
C VAL A 64 14.14 -4.30 -10.69
N ARG A 65 14.24 -3.72 -11.88
CA ARG A 65 14.81 -4.35 -13.06
C ARG A 65 15.86 -3.42 -13.67
N VAL A 66 17.03 -3.96 -13.98
CA VAL A 66 18.11 -3.24 -14.66
C VAL A 66 18.25 -3.81 -16.06
N THR A 67 18.16 -2.93 -17.04
CA THR A 67 18.38 -3.20 -18.46
C THR A 67 19.60 -2.42 -18.96
N ASP A 68 20.03 -2.66 -20.19
CA ASP A 68 21.16 -1.96 -20.81
C ASP A 68 20.92 -0.44 -20.92
N GLU A 69 19.65 -0.01 -21.03
CA GLU A 69 19.29 1.38 -21.29
C GLU A 69 18.72 2.10 -20.05
N ALA A 70 18.22 1.35 -19.07
CA ALA A 70 17.43 1.92 -17.99
C ALA A 70 17.33 1.04 -16.74
N LEU A 71 17.16 1.73 -15.61
CA LEU A 71 16.65 1.22 -14.36
C LEU A 71 15.12 1.36 -14.34
N GLU A 72 14.41 0.25 -14.24
CA GLU A 72 12.96 0.18 -14.10
C GLU A 72 12.59 -0.18 -12.66
N VAL A 73 11.71 0.60 -12.06
CA VAL A 73 11.23 0.39 -10.69
C VAL A 73 9.72 0.46 -10.68
N TRP A 74 9.05 -0.51 -10.06
CA TRP A 74 7.59 -0.44 -9.89
C TRP A 74 7.11 -1.08 -8.61
N PHE A 75 5.97 -0.57 -8.10
CA PHE A 75 5.30 -1.15 -6.95
C PHE A 75 4.12 -2.04 -7.33
N GLY A 76 3.93 -3.11 -6.56
CA GLY A 76 2.80 -4.04 -6.65
C GLY A 76 2.55 -4.54 -8.08
N PRO A 77 1.33 -4.36 -8.63
CA PRO A 77 0.98 -4.79 -9.99
C PRO A 77 1.65 -3.96 -11.09
N GLY A 78 2.39 -2.90 -10.74
CA GLY A 78 3.09 -2.05 -11.71
C GLY A 78 2.35 -0.76 -12.09
N LEU A 79 1.29 -0.39 -11.36
CA LEU A 79 0.56 0.86 -11.57
C LEU A 79 1.43 2.09 -11.27
N VAL A 80 2.26 2.02 -10.23
CA VAL A 80 3.27 3.04 -9.94
C VAL A 80 4.61 2.54 -10.46
N ARG A 81 5.00 3.02 -11.65
CA ARG A 81 6.25 2.66 -12.32
C ARG A 81 7.08 3.90 -12.64
N LYS A 82 8.40 3.79 -12.47
CA LYS A 82 9.39 4.79 -12.86
C LYS A 82 10.48 4.14 -13.70
N ARG A 83 10.85 4.78 -14.80
CA ARG A 83 12.00 4.41 -15.65
C ARG A 83 13.04 5.53 -15.53
N VAL A 84 14.26 5.17 -15.17
CA VAL A 84 15.40 6.08 -15.08
C VAL A 84 16.42 5.61 -16.12
N PRO A 85 16.74 6.43 -17.15
CA PRO A 85 17.77 6.08 -18.13
C PRO A 85 19.13 5.87 -17.45
N LEU A 86 19.90 4.91 -17.96
CA LEU A 86 21.28 4.70 -17.56
C LEU A 86 22.21 5.39 -18.58
N PRO A 87 23.28 6.05 -18.11
CA PRO A 87 24.28 6.67 -18.97
C PRO A 87 25.14 5.65 -19.73
#